data_AF-A0A483CQ20-F1
#
_entry.id   AF-A0A483CQ20-F1
#
_cell.length_a   1.000
_cell.length_b   1.000
_cell.length_c   1.000
_cell.angle_alpha   90.00
_cell.angle_beta   90.00
_cell.angle_gamma   90.00
#
_symmetry.space_group_name_H-M   'P 1'
#
loop_
_entity.id
_entity.type
_entity.pdbx_description
1 polymer ?
#
loop_
_entity_poly.entity_id
_entity_poly.type
_entity_poly.pdbx_seq_one_letter_code
_entity_poly.pdbx_strand_id
1 'polypeptide(L)' 'MITGYRGHEFPYFSLYPAPDARFGLNLRMGKGIADGKDGLCEYAVLGDSHACFSPAAADAIVAVAERCRQGR' A
#
# COMPACT_ATOMS: atom_id res chain seq x y z
N MET A 1 10.46 17.77 -4.84
CA MET A 1 10.18 16.38 -5.26
C MET A 1 8.84 15.96 -4.68
N ILE A 2 7.93 15.43 -5.50
CA ILE A 2 6.67 14.86 -5.02
C ILE A 2 6.98 13.42 -4.57
N THR A 3 6.90 13.16 -3.26
CA THR A 3 7.19 11.84 -2.64
C THR A 3 5.95 10.95 -2.52
N GLY A 4 4.94 11.13 -3.38
CA GLY A 4 3.66 10.44 -3.27
C GLY A 4 3.21 9.82 -4.59
N TYR A 5 2.56 8.67 -4.49
CA TYR A 5 1.91 7.99 -5.61
C TYR A 5 0.52 8.57 -5.85
N ARG A 6 0.01 8.39 -7.06
CA ARG A 6 -1.36 8.77 -7.44
C ARG A 6 -2.09 7.53 -7.91
N GLY A 7 -3.37 7.48 -7.63
CA GLY A 7 -4.24 6.37 -7.98
C GLY A 7 -5.69 6.86 -8.07
N HIS A 8 -6.55 6.01 -8.60
CA HIS A 8 -7.98 6.28 -8.70
C HIS A 8 -8.77 5.12 -8.11
N GLU A 9 -9.40 5.35 -6.96
CA GLU A 9 -10.19 4.36 -6.25
C GLU A 9 -11.69 4.52 -6.58
N PHE A 10 -12.35 3.44 -7.05
CA PHE A 10 -13.79 3.44 -7.31
C PHE A 10 -14.49 2.18 -6.77
N PRO A 11 -14.40 1.88 -5.46
CA PRO A 11 -15.01 0.67 -4.92
C PRO A 11 -16.52 0.89 -4.73
N TYR A 12 -17.31 -0.05 -5.24
CA TYR A 12 -18.75 -0.14 -4.97
C TYR A 12 -19.06 -1.01 -3.73
N PHE A 13 -18.02 -1.48 -3.05
CA PHE A 13 -18.09 -2.31 -1.86
C PHE A 13 -17.19 -1.75 -0.77
N SER A 14 -17.45 -2.15 0.48
CA SER A 14 -16.56 -1.84 1.60
C SER A 14 -15.83 -3.10 2.05
N LEU A 15 -14.58 -2.93 2.47
CA LEU A 15 -13.77 -3.99 3.06
C LEU A 15 -13.71 -3.79 4.56
N TYR A 16 -13.75 -4.90 5.30
CA TYR A 16 -13.50 -4.92 6.74
C TYR A 16 -12.20 -5.69 6.98
N PRO A 17 -11.10 -4.99 7.30
CA PRO A 17 -9.83 -5.66 7.54
C PRO A 17 -9.93 -6.62 8.74
N ALA A 18 -9.26 -7.76 8.63
CA ALA A 18 -9.06 -8.64 9.78
C ALA A 18 -8.22 -7.94 10.87
N PRO A 19 -8.32 -8.32 12.15
CA PRO A 19 -7.63 -7.62 13.25
C PRO A 19 -6.09 -7.57 13.13
N ASP A 20 -5.51 -8.53 12.45
CA ASP A 20 -4.07 -8.67 12.20
C ASP A 20 -3.60 -7.96 10.94
N ALA A 21 -4.51 -7.60 10.02
CA ALA A 21 -4.18 -6.80 8.86
C ALA A 21 -3.62 -5.42 9.26
N ARG A 22 -2.71 -4.89 8.45
CA ARG A 22 -2.12 -3.56 8.63
C ARG A 22 -2.34 -2.73 7.39
N PHE A 23 -2.57 -1.43 7.55
CA PHE A 23 -2.66 -0.53 6.39
C PHE A 23 -1.26 -0.25 5.82
N GLY A 24 -1.14 -0.30 4.49
CA GLY A 24 0.13 -0.12 3.79
C GLY A 24 0.38 1.32 3.32
N LEU A 25 -0.68 2.10 3.12
CA LEU A 25 -0.63 3.43 2.52
C LEU A 25 -1.35 4.47 3.39
N ASN A 26 -0.78 5.67 3.41
CA ASN A 26 -1.44 6.86 3.96
C ASN A 26 -1.81 7.78 2.80
N LEU A 27 -3.10 8.07 2.66
CA LEU A 27 -3.59 8.91 1.59
C LEU A 27 -3.50 10.38 1.96
N ARG A 28 -3.08 11.20 0.99
CA ARG A 28 -3.22 12.66 1.08
C ARG A 28 -4.60 13.15 0.64
N MET A 29 -5.27 12.39 -0.23
CA MET A 29 -6.60 12.67 -0.75
C MET A 29 -7.32 11.35 -1.03
N GLY A 30 -8.64 11.33 -0.87
CA GLY A 30 -9.45 10.11 -0.93
C GLY A 30 -9.86 9.62 0.46
N LYS A 31 -10.81 8.67 0.50
CA LYS A 31 -11.25 8.04 1.76
C LYS A 31 -10.36 6.85 2.14
N GLY A 32 -9.91 6.07 1.15
CA GLY A 32 -9.30 4.77 1.36
C GLY A 32 -10.29 3.79 2.00
N ILE A 33 -9.76 2.64 2.41
CA ILE A 33 -10.50 1.62 3.16
C ILE A 33 -11.00 2.17 4.51
N ALA A 34 -10.16 2.87 5.27
CA ALA A 34 -10.55 3.46 6.56
C ALA A 34 -9.67 4.66 6.96
N ASP A 35 -10.29 5.77 7.38
CA ASP A 35 -9.62 6.95 7.96
C ASP A 35 -8.46 7.52 7.13
N GLY A 36 -8.60 7.56 5.80
CA GLY A 36 -7.55 8.03 4.90
C GLY A 36 -6.37 7.05 4.78
N LYS A 37 -6.54 5.80 5.23
CA LYS A 37 -5.60 4.70 5.06
C LYS A 37 -6.13 3.74 4.02
N ASP A 38 -5.20 3.20 3.26
CA ASP A 38 -5.50 2.31 2.15
C ASP A 38 -4.41 1.25 1.99
N GLY A 39 -4.67 0.28 1.15
CA GLY A 39 -3.87 -0.92 0.99
C GLY A 39 -3.85 -1.77 2.26
N LEU A 40 -3.72 -3.08 2.09
CA LEU A 40 -3.55 -4.02 3.20
C LEU A 40 -2.23 -4.75 3.06
N CYS A 41 -1.51 -4.80 4.16
CA CYS A 41 -0.29 -5.57 4.33
C CYS A 41 -0.55 -6.75 5.26
N GLU A 42 -0.19 -7.93 4.78
CA GLU A 42 -0.11 -9.14 5.57
C GLU A 42 1.18 -9.89 5.19
N TYR A 43 2.04 -10.15 6.18
CA TYR A 43 3.39 -10.67 5.96
C TYR A 43 4.18 -9.86 4.91
N ALA A 44 4.50 -10.47 3.78
CA ALA A 44 5.24 -9.86 2.67
C ALA A 44 4.34 -9.46 1.49
N VAL A 45 3.02 -9.46 1.67
CA VAL A 45 2.04 -9.12 0.64
C VAL A 45 1.49 -7.73 0.92
N LEU A 46 1.58 -6.85 -0.07
CA LEU A 46 0.82 -5.61 -0.14
C LEU A 46 -0.29 -5.80 -1.17
N GLY A 47 -1.53 -5.78 -0.72
CA GLY A 47 -2.71 -5.66 -1.57
C GLY A 47 -3.14 -4.21 -1.65
N ASP A 48 -3.06 -3.63 -2.84
CA ASP A 48 -3.64 -2.33 -3.15
C ASP A 48 -4.23 -2.41 -4.56
N SER A 49 -5.42 -1.83 -4.76
CA SER A 49 -6.16 -2.00 -6.00
C SER A 49 -5.83 -0.94 -7.04
N HIS A 50 -5.30 0.23 -6.65
CA HIS A 50 -5.36 1.40 -7.53
C HIS A 50 -4.20 2.41 -7.46
N ALA A 51 -3.17 2.25 -6.62
CA ALA A 51 -2.01 3.13 -6.67
C ALA A 51 -1.14 2.81 -7.90
N CYS A 52 -0.88 3.82 -8.72
CA CYS A 52 0.15 3.74 -9.74
C CYS A 52 1.51 3.98 -9.08
N PHE A 53 2.19 2.89 -8.75
CA PHE A 53 3.57 2.94 -8.26
C PHE A 53 4.50 3.49 -9.35
N SER A 54 5.40 4.40 -8.96
CA SER A 54 6.49 4.81 -9.85
C SER A 54 7.54 3.69 -9.93
N PRO A 55 8.39 3.66 -10.97
CA PRO A 55 9.51 2.72 -11.02
C PRO A 55 10.38 2.74 -9.76
N ALA A 56 10.68 3.93 -9.23
CA ALA A 56 11.44 4.08 -7.98
C ALA A 56 10.74 3.46 -6.76
N ALA A 57 9.41 3.40 -6.75
CA ALA A 57 8.65 2.72 -5.70
C ALA A 57 8.79 1.21 -5.79
N ALA A 58 8.68 0.67 -7.01
CA ALA A 58 8.88 -0.75 -7.26
C ALA A 58 10.29 -1.17 -6.85
N ASP A 59 11.31 -0.39 -7.23
CA ASP A 59 12.70 -0.63 -6.84
C ASP A 59 12.87 -0.63 -5.32
N ALA A 60 12.22 0.30 -4.60
CA ALA A 60 12.26 0.36 -3.15
C ALA A 60 11.60 -0.88 -2.49
N ILE A 61 10.46 -1.34 -3.01
CA ILE A 61 9.79 -2.55 -2.53
C ILE A 61 10.69 -3.77 -2.71
N VAL A 62 11.30 -3.92 -3.90
CA VAL A 62 12.25 -5.00 -4.19
C VAL A 62 13.47 -4.94 -3.28
N ALA A 63 14.04 -3.75 -3.06
CA ALA A 63 15.20 -3.58 -2.17
C ALA A 63 14.90 -3.98 -0.72
N VAL A 64 13.70 -3.66 -0.22
CA VAL A 64 13.25 -4.10 1.11
C VAL A 64 13.06 -5.61 1.16
N ALA A 65 12.43 -6.21 0.15
CA ALA A 65 12.24 -7.65 0.08
C ALA A 65 13.59 -8.41 0.08
N GLU A 66 14.58 -7.92 -0.67
CA GLU A 66 15.93 -8.49 -0.68
C GLU A 66 16.62 -8.38 0.68
N ARG A 67 16.45 -7.28 1.41
CA ARG A 67 16.98 -7.15 2.78
C ARG A 67 16.35 -8.14 3.74
N CYS A 68 15.02 -8.27 3.71
CA CYS A 68 14.30 -9.23 4.53
C CYS A 68 14.75 -10.67 4.21
N ARG A 69 14.96 -10.99 2.93
CA ARG A 69 15.50 -12.30 2.50
C ARG A 69 16.89 -12.59 3.05
N GLN A 70 17.70 -11.55 3.27
CA GLN A 70 19.05 -11.63 3.86
C GLN A 70 19.03 -11.59 5.40
N GLY A 71 17.87 -11.54 6.03
CA GLY A 71 17.73 -11.47 7.50
C GLY A 71 18.07 -10.10 8.09
N ARG A 72 17.89 -9.00 7.33
CA ARG A 72 18.20 -7.61 7.70
C ARG A 72 17.02 -6.65 7.57
#